data_AF-A0A3C1GMR2-F1
#
_entry.id   AF-A0A3C1GMR2-F1
#
_cell.length_a   1.000
_cell.length_b   1.000
_cell.length_c   1.000
_cell.angle_alpha   90.00
_cell.angle_beta   90.00
_cell.angle_gamma   90.00
#
_symmetry.space_group_name_H-M   'P 1'
#
loop_
_entity.id
_entity.type
_entity.pdbx_description
1 polymer ?
#
loop_
_entity_poly.entity_id
_entity_poly.type
_entity_poly.pdbx_seq_one_letter_code
_entity_poly.pdbx_strand_id
1 'polypeptide(L)'
;MLLGLPPFAAAVAEALTHAVAGSLELPPGCEVTYDLRAIEILRALLPMPTHDAFRAWYGDFRERHGSRPRALEAFHEGYPPRAVRRSHGSWLRFVDQMGDLGEPQASLVRGTAAGPAGTPGLHEFLEDLETTPMTKSYKMVVLLAMLNENCLPGTVSIDDLARTVSQLARRSARLQADFGAALADPQALKRHLEINPIAAWSGGAGTHGVAYFAYEAGRFSSRFDLPSPQRDAFQELVRELVDWRLAEYLQRQPETEDAIVCKVSHAGGRPILFLPDRAARPDIPEGSTPILIDGQPYEAQFARIAVNVIRAPGSTRNELPGLLRSWFGPDAGRPGTSFHVRFERAADNTYRLLPLHHTAPSHEPEEWRQYPREAIPRLFGLPYSAPVWTQGFIFKNNRVVLLVTLDKSTQAKEHRYEDRFDAPDRFQWQSQNKQHRAGATERKLARHVELGIPVHLFVRKTPKVDGRAAPFLYCGECEFLRGTATARSPSTGS
;
A
#
# COMPACT_ATOMS: atom_id res chain seq x y z
N MET A 1 1.79 27.29 -23.05
CA MET A 1 1.86 27.39 -21.57
C MET A 1 3.29 27.87 -21.24
N LEU A 2 3.46 28.99 -20.53
CA LEU A 2 4.73 29.75 -20.43
C LEU A 2 5.95 28.93 -19.93
N LEU A 3 5.71 27.93 -19.08
CA LEU A 3 6.76 27.10 -18.46
C LEU A 3 6.79 25.65 -18.96
N GLY A 4 5.88 25.25 -19.87
CA GLY A 4 5.82 23.87 -20.37
C GLY A 4 5.65 22.78 -19.30
N LEU A 5 5.22 23.12 -18.08
CA LEU A 5 5.18 22.18 -16.96
C LEU A 5 4.18 21.05 -17.23
N PRO A 6 4.52 19.81 -16.83
CA PRO A 6 3.55 18.72 -16.79
C PRO A 6 2.33 19.06 -15.92
N PRO A 7 1.11 18.58 -16.27
CA PRO A 7 -0.14 19.00 -15.64
C PRO A 7 -0.44 18.30 -14.30
N PHE A 8 0.53 18.23 -13.38
CA PHE A 8 0.36 17.63 -12.05
C PHE A 8 0.94 18.51 -10.93
N ALA A 9 0.38 18.35 -9.72
CA ALA A 9 0.65 19.25 -8.59
C ALA A 9 2.13 19.30 -8.18
N ALA A 10 2.83 18.16 -8.22
CA ALA A 10 4.25 18.10 -7.85
C ALA A 10 5.14 18.91 -8.80
N ALA A 11 4.91 18.89 -10.12
CA ALA A 11 5.69 19.69 -11.08
C ALA A 11 5.54 21.19 -10.82
N VAL A 12 4.33 21.63 -10.45
CA VAL A 12 4.10 23.03 -10.09
C VAL A 12 4.76 23.38 -8.75
N ALA A 13 4.72 22.48 -7.76
CA ALA A 13 5.40 22.67 -6.48
C ALA A 13 6.92 22.78 -6.63
N GLU A 14 7.51 21.93 -7.48
CA GLU A 14 8.93 21.91 -7.80
C GLU A 14 9.33 23.20 -8.54
N ALA A 15 8.58 23.60 -9.56
CA ALA A 15 8.80 24.86 -10.27
C ALA A 15 8.72 26.08 -9.33
N LEU A 16 7.77 26.11 -8.39
CA LEU A 16 7.70 27.16 -7.37
C LEU A 16 8.91 27.14 -6.42
N THR A 17 9.45 25.95 -6.12
CA THR A 17 10.66 25.81 -5.29
C THR A 17 11.88 26.36 -6.02
N HIS A 18 12.05 26.03 -7.30
CA HIS A 18 13.09 26.60 -8.15
C HIS A 18 12.93 28.11 -8.35
N ALA A 19 11.69 28.60 -8.52
CA ALA A 19 11.41 30.03 -8.63
C ALA A 19 11.84 30.79 -7.36
N VAL A 20 11.54 30.26 -6.17
CA VAL A 20 11.98 30.85 -4.89
C VAL A 20 13.50 30.79 -4.74
N ALA A 21 14.12 29.70 -5.20
CA ALA A 21 15.57 29.54 -5.15
C ALA A 21 16.32 30.33 -6.25
N GLY A 22 15.62 31.06 -7.13
CA GLY A 22 16.23 31.78 -8.25
C GLY A 22 16.89 30.86 -9.30
N SER A 23 16.50 29.58 -9.33
CA SER A 23 17.09 28.54 -10.20
C SER A 23 16.11 28.02 -11.25
N LEU A 24 14.95 28.68 -11.41
CA LEU A 24 13.99 28.31 -12.45
C LEU A 24 14.52 28.71 -13.82
N GLU A 25 14.82 27.72 -14.66
CA GLU A 25 15.20 27.96 -16.05
C GLU A 25 13.97 28.40 -16.87
N LEU A 26 14.11 29.54 -17.55
CA LEU A 26 13.09 30.09 -18.44
C LEU A 26 13.56 29.96 -19.90
N PRO A 27 12.64 29.82 -20.88
CA PRO A 27 13.00 29.85 -22.29
C PRO A 27 13.81 31.11 -22.67
N PRO A 28 14.71 31.03 -23.66
CA PRO A 28 15.52 32.17 -24.08
C PRO A 28 14.67 33.41 -24.39
N GLY A 29 14.99 34.55 -23.76
CA GLY A 29 14.26 35.82 -23.92
C GLY A 29 13.05 36.01 -22.99
N CYS A 30 12.79 35.09 -22.06
CA CYS A 30 11.79 35.27 -21.02
C CYS A 30 12.42 35.78 -19.72
N GLU A 31 11.85 36.86 -19.18
CA GLU A 31 12.12 37.35 -17.82
C GLU A 31 10.79 37.31 -17.06
N VAL A 32 10.81 36.80 -15.83
CA VAL A 32 9.61 36.80 -14.98
C VAL A 32 9.97 37.30 -13.60
N THR A 33 9.31 38.39 -13.18
CA THR A 33 9.38 38.91 -11.82
C THR A 33 8.16 38.40 -11.06
N TYR A 34 8.38 37.65 -9.98
CA TYR A 34 7.32 37.12 -9.14
C TYR A 34 7.25 37.91 -7.84
N ASP A 35 6.05 38.39 -7.47
CA ASP A 35 5.79 38.85 -6.11
C ASP A 35 5.82 37.65 -5.15
N LEU A 36 6.51 37.77 -4.01
CA LEU A 36 6.50 36.76 -2.93
C LEU A 36 5.08 36.33 -2.56
N ARG A 37 4.13 37.28 -2.54
CA ARG A 37 2.72 37.02 -2.27
C ARG A 37 2.06 36.16 -3.34
N ALA A 38 2.46 36.29 -4.61
CA ALA A 38 1.95 35.45 -5.69
C ALA A 38 2.44 34.00 -5.55
N ILE A 39 3.70 33.79 -5.13
CA ILE A 39 4.25 32.46 -4.84
C ILE A 39 3.48 31.79 -3.69
N GLU A 40 3.18 32.54 -2.63
CA GLU A 40 2.40 32.05 -1.48
C GLU A 40 0.97 31.65 -1.87
N ILE A 41 0.30 32.46 -2.71
CA ILE A 41 -1.03 32.13 -3.24
C ILE A 41 -0.98 30.85 -4.08
N LEU A 42 0.00 30.72 -4.97
CA LEU A 42 0.16 29.52 -5.79
C LEU A 42 0.44 28.28 -4.94
N ARG A 43 1.25 28.39 -3.88
CA ARG A 43 1.46 27.30 -2.91
C ARG A 43 0.18 26.93 -2.16
N ALA A 44 -0.64 27.90 -1.79
CA ALA A 44 -1.92 27.66 -1.11
C ALA A 44 -2.98 27.02 -2.03
N LEU A 45 -2.88 27.23 -3.34
CA LEU A 45 -3.77 26.62 -4.35
C LEU A 45 -3.35 25.21 -4.76
N LEU A 46 -2.09 24.82 -4.49
CA LEU A 46 -1.68 23.44 -4.69
C LEU A 46 -2.47 22.52 -3.75
N PRO A 47 -2.90 21.33 -4.20
CA PRO A 47 -3.44 20.32 -3.31
C PRO A 47 -2.36 19.95 -2.28
N MET A 48 -2.35 20.62 -1.14
CA MET A 48 -1.54 20.22 0.00
C MET A 48 -2.18 18.95 0.53
N PRO A 49 -1.53 17.78 0.41
CA PRO A 49 -2.06 16.60 1.07
C PRO A 49 -1.89 16.86 2.56
N THR A 50 -3.00 17.17 3.22
CA THR A 50 -3.14 17.00 4.66
C THR A 50 -2.99 15.50 4.90
N HIS A 51 -1.74 15.09 5.12
CA HIS A 51 -1.27 13.71 5.29
C HIS A 51 -1.33 12.86 4.00
N ASP A 52 -0.19 12.80 3.29
CA ASP A 52 0.02 11.85 2.19
C ASP A 52 0.25 10.44 2.77
N ALA A 53 -0.85 9.73 3.06
CA ALA A 53 -0.82 8.35 3.57
C ALA A 53 0.06 7.44 2.70
N PHE A 54 0.09 7.71 1.39
CA PHE A 54 0.88 6.96 0.45
C PHE A 54 2.38 7.18 0.67
N ARG A 55 2.83 8.44 0.76
CA ARG A 55 4.23 8.78 1.07
C ARG A 55 4.67 8.28 2.45
N ALA A 56 3.78 8.36 3.44
CA ALA A 56 4.06 7.84 4.79
C ALA A 56 4.30 6.32 4.76
N TRP A 57 3.40 5.57 4.11
CA TRP A 57 3.57 4.13 3.91
C TRP A 57 4.84 3.80 3.13
N TYR A 58 5.13 4.53 2.04
CA TYR A 58 6.33 4.32 1.25
C TYR A 58 7.61 4.50 2.08
N GLY A 59 7.67 5.56 2.90
CA GLY A 59 8.79 5.83 3.78
C GLY A 59 8.99 4.72 4.82
N ASP A 60 7.91 4.28 5.47
CA ASP A 60 7.90 3.17 6.43
C ASP A 60 8.33 1.84 5.77
N PHE A 61 7.84 1.55 4.56
CA PHE A 61 8.27 0.38 3.80
C PHE A 61 9.78 0.42 3.55
N ARG A 62 10.30 1.54 3.05
CA ARG A 62 11.72 1.70 2.75
C ARG A 62 12.60 1.54 3.99
N GLU A 63 12.19 2.12 5.11
CA GLU A 63 12.91 2.02 6.39
C GLU A 63 12.95 0.57 6.90
N ARG A 64 11.83 -0.17 6.79
CA ARG A 64 11.75 -1.58 7.23
C ARG A 64 12.50 -2.56 6.34
N HIS A 65 12.43 -2.37 5.02
CA HIS A 65 12.96 -3.34 4.06
C HIS A 65 14.37 -2.98 3.55
N GLY A 66 14.86 -1.78 3.85
CA GLY A 66 16.15 -1.27 3.36
C GLY A 66 16.16 -0.93 1.86
N SER A 67 15.05 -1.16 1.15
CA SER A 67 14.85 -0.85 -0.26
C SER A 67 13.46 -0.29 -0.50
N ARG A 68 13.27 0.51 -1.56
CA ARG A 68 11.96 1.01 -1.95
C ARG A 68 10.97 -0.14 -2.27
N PRO A 69 9.65 0.07 -2.12
CA PRO A 69 8.67 -0.83 -2.71
C PRO A 69 8.69 -0.73 -4.24
N ARG A 70 8.34 -1.82 -4.92
CA ARG A 70 7.97 -1.79 -6.34
C ARG A 70 6.46 -1.63 -6.48
N ALA A 71 6.02 -1.34 -7.70
CA ALA A 71 4.60 -1.16 -8.03
C ALA A 71 3.72 -2.33 -7.56
N LEU A 72 4.24 -3.56 -7.64
CA LEU A 72 3.54 -4.77 -7.22
C LEU A 72 3.36 -4.83 -5.70
N GLU A 73 4.41 -4.57 -4.91
CA GLU A 73 4.29 -4.55 -3.45
C GLU A 73 3.31 -3.45 -3.00
N ALA A 74 3.38 -2.26 -3.61
CA ALA A 74 2.44 -1.17 -3.33
C ALA A 74 0.98 -1.57 -3.58
N PHE A 75 0.73 -2.23 -4.72
CA PHE A 75 -0.60 -2.74 -5.05
C PHE A 75 -1.11 -3.78 -4.04
N HIS A 76 -0.28 -4.76 -3.65
CA HIS A 76 -0.67 -5.78 -2.68
C HIS A 76 -0.87 -5.24 -1.26
N GLU A 77 -0.13 -4.20 -0.87
CA GLU A 77 -0.29 -3.51 0.42
C GLU A 77 -1.50 -2.54 0.44
N GLY A 78 -2.26 -2.45 -0.65
CA GLY A 78 -3.45 -1.60 -0.75
C GLY A 78 -3.16 -0.13 -1.06
N TYR A 79 -1.95 0.18 -1.52
CA TYR A 79 -1.49 1.48 -1.99
C TYR A 79 -1.27 1.42 -3.50
N PRO A 80 -2.35 1.39 -4.32
CA PRO A 80 -2.23 1.15 -5.75
C PRO A 80 -1.40 2.25 -6.42
N PRO A 81 -0.42 1.92 -7.27
CA PRO A 81 0.45 2.90 -7.95
C PRO A 81 -0.31 4.04 -8.65
N ARG A 82 -1.52 3.79 -9.17
CA ARG A 82 -2.39 4.83 -9.76
C ARG A 82 -2.81 5.95 -8.81
N ALA A 83 -2.74 5.73 -7.49
CA ALA A 83 -3.12 6.71 -6.49
C ALA A 83 -2.26 7.98 -6.54
N VAL A 84 -0.97 7.83 -6.87
CA VAL A 84 -0.02 8.96 -6.92
C VAL A 84 -0.03 9.69 -8.26
N ARG A 85 -0.70 9.14 -9.28
CA ARG A 85 -0.68 9.69 -10.64
C ARG A 85 -1.19 11.13 -10.73
N ARG A 86 -2.25 11.47 -9.99
CA ARG A 86 -2.83 12.83 -10.01
C ARG A 86 -1.87 13.88 -9.43
N SER A 87 -1.09 13.51 -8.41
CA SER A 87 -0.14 14.41 -7.76
C SER A 87 1.24 14.41 -8.43
N HIS A 88 1.70 13.26 -8.93
CA HIS A 88 3.08 13.04 -9.38
C HIS A 88 3.23 12.71 -10.87
N GLY A 89 2.14 12.54 -11.61
CA GLY A 89 2.15 12.20 -13.05
C GLY A 89 2.13 10.70 -13.33
N SER A 90 2.97 9.92 -12.63
CA SER A 90 3.03 8.45 -12.71
C SER A 90 3.66 7.86 -11.45
N TRP A 91 3.55 6.53 -11.30
CA TRP A 91 4.24 5.79 -10.24
C TRP A 91 5.75 6.01 -10.26
N LEU A 92 6.38 5.84 -11.43
CA LEU A 92 7.83 5.93 -11.54
C LEU A 92 8.34 7.36 -11.30
N ARG A 93 7.58 8.40 -11.66
CA ARG A 93 7.90 9.78 -11.30
C ARG A 93 7.80 10.04 -9.80
N PHE A 94 6.83 9.42 -9.12
CA PHE A 94 6.78 9.47 -7.66
C PHE A 94 8.03 8.84 -7.04
N VAL A 95 8.46 7.67 -7.52
CA VAL A 95 9.69 7.00 -7.05
C VAL A 95 10.95 7.85 -7.32
N ASP A 96 11.04 8.48 -8.49
CA ASP A 96 12.13 9.43 -8.82
C ASP A 96 12.17 10.59 -7.83
N GLN A 97 11.02 11.20 -7.52
CA GLN A 97 10.90 12.28 -6.55
C GLN A 97 11.17 11.85 -5.10
N MET A 98 11.03 10.55 -4.79
CA MET A 98 11.47 9.99 -3.51
C MET A 98 12.98 9.77 -3.43
N GLY A 99 13.70 9.95 -4.56
CA GLY A 99 15.14 9.81 -4.68
C GLY A 99 15.61 8.36 -4.82
N ASP A 100 14.72 7.43 -5.16
CA ASP A 100 15.00 5.99 -5.14
C ASP A 100 15.16 5.35 -6.53
N LEU A 101 15.43 6.17 -7.55
CA LEU A 101 15.88 5.70 -8.87
C LEU A 101 17.37 6.02 -9.05
N GLY A 102 18.16 5.02 -9.43
CA GLY A 102 19.55 5.24 -9.83
C GLY A 102 19.67 5.89 -11.21
N GLU A 103 20.80 6.52 -11.50
CA GLU A 103 21.16 7.00 -12.85
C GLU A 103 21.69 5.80 -13.67
N PRO A 104 20.82 5.00 -14.31
CA PRO A 104 20.17 5.37 -15.58
C PRO A 104 18.63 5.38 -15.59
N GLN A 105 17.97 4.79 -14.60
CA GLN A 105 16.51 4.73 -14.49
C GLN A 105 15.89 6.13 -14.39
N ALA A 106 16.48 7.00 -13.57
CA ALA A 106 16.03 8.38 -13.40
C ALA A 106 16.04 9.14 -14.74
N SER A 107 17.10 8.98 -15.55
CA SER A 107 17.19 9.62 -16.87
C SER A 107 16.08 9.17 -17.85
N LEU A 108 15.68 7.89 -17.79
CA LEU A 108 14.57 7.36 -18.60
C LEU A 108 13.22 7.93 -18.16
N VAL A 109 13.00 8.04 -16.84
CA VAL A 109 11.75 8.56 -16.26
C VAL A 109 11.61 10.07 -16.45
N ARG A 110 12.72 10.82 -16.36
CA ARG A 110 12.75 12.27 -16.60
C ARG A 110 12.73 12.64 -18.08
N GLY A 111 12.92 11.68 -18.98
CA GLY A 111 12.99 11.91 -20.42
C GLY A 111 14.30 12.57 -20.87
N THR A 112 15.34 12.54 -20.03
CA THR A 112 16.67 13.11 -20.34
C THR A 112 17.63 12.08 -20.94
N ALA A 113 17.24 10.81 -20.99
CA ALA A 113 18.00 9.78 -21.67
C ALA A 113 18.14 10.10 -23.16
N ALA A 114 19.38 10.29 -23.62
CA ALA A 114 19.69 10.54 -25.02
C ALA A 114 19.52 9.25 -25.84
N GLY A 115 18.44 9.16 -26.61
CA GLY A 115 18.31 8.19 -27.70
C GLY A 115 18.80 8.77 -29.03
N PRO A 116 19.06 7.94 -30.05
CA PRO A 116 19.24 8.42 -31.43
C PRO A 116 18.10 9.36 -31.85
N ALA A 117 18.40 10.33 -32.72
CA ALA A 117 17.38 11.23 -33.26
C ALA A 117 16.21 10.42 -33.88
N GLY A 118 14.98 10.75 -33.49
CA GLY A 118 13.78 10.02 -33.93
C GLY A 118 13.36 8.85 -33.03
N THR A 119 14.06 8.61 -31.91
CA THR A 119 13.61 7.65 -30.89
C THR A 119 12.26 8.10 -30.32
N PRO A 120 11.22 7.25 -30.32
CA PRO A 120 9.96 7.59 -29.68
C PRO A 120 10.18 7.79 -28.17
N GLY A 121 9.48 8.75 -27.57
CA GLY A 121 9.71 9.16 -26.19
C GLY A 121 9.48 8.00 -25.20
N LEU A 122 10.54 7.58 -24.51
CA LEU A 122 10.51 6.40 -23.64
C LEU A 122 9.85 6.67 -22.28
N HIS A 123 9.88 7.93 -21.82
CA HIS A 123 9.18 8.30 -20.60
C HIS A 123 7.66 8.21 -20.80
N GLU A 124 7.15 8.65 -21.95
CA GLU A 124 5.75 8.49 -22.34
C GLU A 124 5.37 7.01 -22.47
N PHE A 125 6.26 6.17 -23.03
CA PHE A 125 6.00 4.73 -23.10
C PHE A 125 5.77 4.11 -21.72
N LEU A 126 6.60 4.46 -20.73
CA LEU A 126 6.45 3.97 -19.35
C LEU A 126 5.12 4.45 -18.73
N GLU A 127 4.73 5.71 -18.98
CA GLU A 127 3.43 6.25 -18.54
C GLU A 127 2.24 5.58 -19.25
N ASP A 128 2.39 5.24 -20.52
CA ASP A 128 1.40 4.51 -21.31
C ASP A 128 1.18 3.10 -20.79
N LEU A 129 2.24 2.40 -20.35
CA LEU A 129 2.12 1.07 -19.75
C LEU A 129 1.29 1.08 -18.46
N GLU A 130 1.45 2.11 -17.63
CA GLU A 130 0.66 2.30 -16.40
C GLU A 130 -0.84 2.39 -16.70
N THR A 131 -1.20 2.96 -17.85
CA THR A 131 -2.58 3.35 -18.17
C THR A 131 -3.26 2.47 -19.21
N THR A 132 -2.47 1.70 -19.98
CA THR A 132 -2.89 0.83 -21.06
C THR A 132 -4.13 0.00 -20.66
N PRO A 133 -5.20 0.01 -21.48
CA PRO A 133 -6.40 -0.80 -21.24
C PRO A 133 -6.06 -2.29 -21.12
N MET A 134 -6.55 -2.91 -20.05
CA MET A 134 -6.31 -4.33 -19.72
C MET A 134 -7.62 -5.11 -19.76
N THR A 135 -8.38 -5.04 -20.86
CA THR A 135 -9.58 -5.89 -21.05
C THR A 135 -9.19 -7.37 -21.14
N LYS A 136 -8.04 -7.63 -21.77
CA LYS A 136 -7.33 -8.90 -21.86
C LYS A 136 -5.87 -8.68 -21.49
N SER A 137 -5.18 -9.75 -21.09
CA SER A 137 -3.78 -9.70 -20.64
C SER A 137 -2.73 -9.62 -21.77
N TYR A 138 -3.14 -9.75 -23.03
CA TYR A 138 -2.26 -9.99 -24.18
C TYR A 138 -1.04 -9.06 -24.26
N LYS A 139 -1.25 -7.75 -24.17
CA LYS A 139 -0.19 -6.74 -24.32
C LYS A 139 0.93 -6.93 -23.30
N MET A 140 0.55 -7.11 -22.04
CA MET A 140 1.50 -7.29 -20.94
C MET A 140 2.18 -8.66 -21.01
N VAL A 141 1.46 -9.71 -21.42
CA VAL A 141 2.05 -11.05 -21.62
C VAL A 141 3.08 -11.05 -22.75
N VAL A 142 2.84 -10.32 -23.85
CA VAL A 142 3.82 -10.18 -24.94
C VAL A 142 5.06 -9.40 -24.50
N LEU A 143 4.91 -8.29 -23.77
CA LEU A 143 6.06 -7.56 -23.22
C LEU A 143 6.85 -8.43 -22.23
N LEU A 144 6.16 -9.16 -21.34
CA LEU A 144 6.80 -10.09 -20.42
C LEU A 144 7.55 -11.21 -21.16
N ALA A 145 7.01 -11.71 -22.27
CA ALA A 145 7.67 -12.70 -23.11
C ALA A 145 8.95 -12.13 -23.73
N MET A 146 8.91 -10.91 -24.30
CA MET A 146 10.11 -10.26 -24.82
C MET A 146 11.16 -10.00 -23.73
N LEU A 147 10.74 -9.60 -22.53
CA LEU A 147 11.64 -9.44 -21.39
C LEU A 147 12.29 -10.76 -20.96
N ASN A 148 11.55 -11.87 -20.98
CA ASN A 148 12.08 -13.18 -20.62
C ASN A 148 13.04 -13.75 -21.67
N GLU A 149 12.83 -13.43 -22.95
CA GLU A 149 13.78 -13.75 -24.02
C GLU A 149 14.93 -12.74 -24.10
N ASN A 150 14.96 -11.72 -23.21
CA ASN A 150 15.93 -10.63 -23.23
C ASN A 150 15.99 -9.87 -24.58
N CYS A 151 14.83 -9.71 -25.24
CA CYS A 151 14.69 -9.08 -26.55
C CYS A 151 13.99 -7.71 -26.51
N LEU A 152 13.88 -7.07 -25.34
CA LEU A 152 13.26 -5.75 -25.19
C LEU A 152 14.25 -4.72 -24.59
N PRO A 153 14.55 -3.59 -25.26
CA PRO A 153 14.45 -3.42 -26.71
C PRO A 153 15.23 -4.50 -27.47
N GLY A 154 14.86 -4.71 -28.71
CA GLY A 154 15.38 -5.76 -29.57
C GLY A 154 14.32 -6.38 -30.46
N THR A 155 14.61 -7.58 -30.95
CA THR A 155 13.77 -8.31 -31.91
C THR A 155 13.56 -9.74 -31.43
N VAL A 156 12.34 -10.25 -31.57
CA VAL A 156 11.98 -11.66 -31.29
C VAL A 156 11.28 -12.27 -32.50
N SER A 157 11.53 -13.55 -32.77
CA SER A 157 10.79 -14.30 -33.79
C SER A 157 9.36 -14.59 -33.33
N ILE A 158 8.41 -14.72 -34.26
CA ILE A 158 7.04 -15.11 -33.93
C ILE A 158 6.98 -16.51 -33.30
N ASP A 159 7.91 -17.39 -33.65
CA ASP A 159 8.04 -18.74 -33.07
C ASP A 159 8.42 -18.69 -31.59
N ASP A 160 9.47 -17.94 -31.26
CA ASP A 160 9.94 -17.79 -29.87
C ASP A 160 8.93 -17.03 -29.01
N LEU A 161 8.34 -15.97 -29.57
CA LEU A 161 7.32 -15.20 -28.88
C LEU A 161 6.09 -16.09 -28.57
N ALA A 162 5.58 -16.84 -29.54
CA ALA A 162 4.44 -17.73 -29.33
C ALA A 162 4.74 -18.83 -28.30
N ARG A 163 5.94 -19.42 -28.35
CA ARG A 163 6.41 -20.40 -27.36
C ARG A 163 6.35 -19.82 -25.94
N THR A 164 6.93 -18.64 -25.73
CA THR A 164 7.03 -18.04 -24.39
C THR A 164 5.70 -17.51 -23.89
N VAL A 165 4.87 -16.94 -24.76
CA VAL A 165 3.49 -16.57 -24.43
C VAL A 165 2.68 -17.81 -24.00
N SER A 166 2.80 -18.94 -24.71
CA SER A 166 2.10 -20.18 -24.33
C SER A 166 2.50 -20.65 -22.93
N GLN A 167 3.79 -20.62 -22.62
CA GLN A 167 4.30 -20.98 -21.30
C GLN A 167 3.79 -20.05 -20.20
N LEU A 168 3.78 -18.73 -20.44
CA LEU A 168 3.29 -17.74 -19.49
C LEU A 168 1.77 -17.87 -19.26
N ALA A 169 1.00 -17.99 -20.34
CA ALA A 169 -0.46 -18.09 -20.28
C ALA A 169 -0.93 -19.32 -19.49
N ARG A 170 -0.22 -20.44 -19.59
CA ARG A 170 -0.55 -21.69 -18.90
C ARG A 170 -0.29 -21.68 -17.39
N ARG A 171 0.38 -20.65 -16.85
CA ARG A 171 0.64 -20.52 -15.41
C ARG A 171 -0.58 -20.04 -14.60
N SER A 172 -1.62 -19.57 -15.27
CA SER A 172 -2.83 -19.06 -14.63
C SER A 172 -4.05 -19.41 -15.46
N ALA A 173 -5.07 -19.99 -14.82
CA ALA A 173 -6.33 -20.31 -15.49
C ALA A 173 -6.96 -19.06 -16.15
N ARG A 174 -6.79 -17.88 -15.55
CA ARG A 174 -7.32 -16.62 -16.10
C ARG A 174 -6.57 -16.17 -17.35
N LEU A 175 -5.24 -16.27 -17.35
CA LEU A 175 -4.45 -15.96 -18.55
C LEU A 175 -4.74 -16.99 -19.64
N GLN A 176 -4.81 -18.28 -19.30
CA GLN A 176 -5.18 -19.33 -20.24
C GLN A 176 -6.55 -19.07 -20.90
N ALA A 177 -7.54 -18.63 -20.11
CA ALA A 177 -8.86 -18.28 -20.62
C ALA A 177 -8.87 -17.08 -21.56
N ASP A 178 -7.88 -16.17 -21.47
CA ASP A 178 -7.77 -15.07 -22.44
C ASP A 178 -7.43 -15.59 -23.84
N PHE A 179 -6.44 -16.46 -23.95
CA PHE A 179 -6.02 -17.00 -25.25
C PHE A 179 -6.91 -18.16 -25.74
N GLY A 180 -7.59 -18.84 -24.83
CA GLY A 180 -8.57 -19.89 -25.13
C GLY A 180 -7.98 -21.01 -25.98
N ALA A 181 -8.73 -21.43 -27.02
CA ALA A 181 -8.35 -22.54 -27.89
C ALA A 181 -7.05 -22.30 -28.68
N ALA A 182 -6.63 -21.05 -28.87
CA ALA A 182 -5.40 -20.75 -29.61
C ALA A 182 -4.16 -21.37 -28.95
N LEU A 183 -4.17 -21.59 -27.63
CA LEU A 183 -3.05 -22.23 -26.92
C LEU A 183 -2.84 -23.71 -27.28
N ALA A 184 -3.84 -24.37 -27.87
CA ALA A 184 -3.78 -25.79 -28.22
C ALA A 184 -3.00 -26.06 -29.52
N ASP A 185 -2.88 -25.06 -30.40
CA ASP A 185 -2.18 -25.17 -31.69
C ASP A 185 -1.16 -24.03 -31.84
N PRO A 186 0.15 -24.34 -31.98
CA PRO A 186 1.18 -23.33 -32.20
C PRO A 186 0.89 -22.38 -33.37
N GLN A 187 0.31 -22.86 -34.48
CA GLN A 187 0.01 -22.00 -35.63
C GLN A 187 -1.18 -21.09 -35.37
N ALA A 188 -2.23 -21.60 -34.71
CA ALA A 188 -3.33 -20.77 -34.24
C ALA A 188 -2.86 -19.69 -33.26
N LEU A 189 -1.94 -20.00 -32.35
CA LEU A 189 -1.38 -19.02 -31.41
C LEU A 189 -0.60 -17.92 -32.12
N LYS A 190 0.24 -18.26 -33.12
CA LYS A 190 0.97 -17.25 -33.90
C LYS A 190 0.01 -16.28 -34.59
N ARG A 191 -1.00 -16.81 -35.30
CA ARG A 191 -2.04 -15.99 -35.96
C ARG A 191 -2.80 -15.12 -34.95
N HIS A 192 -3.12 -15.68 -33.78
CA HIS A 192 -3.76 -14.93 -32.70
C HIS A 192 -2.90 -13.73 -32.30
N LEU A 193 -1.60 -13.95 -32.01
CA LEU A 193 -0.67 -12.90 -31.61
C LEU A 193 -0.46 -11.83 -32.70
N GLU A 194 -0.35 -12.24 -33.96
CA GLU A 194 -0.23 -11.34 -35.12
C GLU A 194 -1.44 -10.41 -35.22
N ILE A 195 -2.66 -10.96 -35.16
CA ILE A 195 -3.91 -10.19 -35.18
C ILE A 195 -3.98 -9.27 -33.96
N ASN A 196 -3.66 -9.78 -32.76
CA ASN A 196 -3.62 -9.03 -31.52
C ASN A 196 -2.83 -9.81 -30.44
N PRO A 197 -1.78 -9.25 -29.81
CA PRO A 197 -1.54 -7.82 -29.65
C PRO A 197 -0.47 -7.22 -30.56
N ILE A 198 0.15 -7.97 -31.47
CA ILE A 198 1.25 -7.46 -32.31
C ILE A 198 0.79 -6.32 -33.21
N ALA A 199 -0.34 -6.46 -33.92
CA ALA A 199 -0.89 -5.38 -34.73
C ALA A 199 -1.27 -4.16 -33.88
N ALA A 200 -1.81 -4.37 -32.66
CA ALA A 200 -2.14 -3.29 -31.75
C ALA A 200 -0.91 -2.52 -31.28
N TRP A 201 0.17 -3.21 -30.91
CA TRP A 201 1.44 -2.58 -30.54
C TRP A 201 2.10 -1.85 -31.71
N SER A 202 2.11 -2.47 -32.89
CA SER A 202 2.72 -1.91 -34.10
C SER A 202 1.94 -0.70 -34.64
N GLY A 203 0.64 -0.63 -34.36
CA GLY A 203 -0.24 0.49 -34.72
C GLY A 203 -0.38 1.58 -33.66
N GLY A 204 0.37 1.52 -32.55
CA GLY A 204 0.33 2.53 -31.48
C GLY A 204 -0.95 2.54 -30.64
N ALA A 205 -1.69 1.43 -30.63
CA ALA A 205 -2.90 1.31 -29.82
C ALA A 205 -2.54 1.26 -28.32
N GLY A 206 -3.11 2.16 -27.53
CA GLY A 206 -2.82 2.25 -26.09
C GLY A 206 -1.54 3.04 -25.76
N THR A 207 -0.90 3.63 -26.76
CA THR A 207 0.29 4.49 -26.62
C THR A 207 0.10 5.83 -27.32
N HIS A 208 -1.10 6.39 -27.20
CA HIS A 208 -1.50 7.66 -27.83
C HIS A 208 -1.17 7.79 -29.34
N GLY A 209 -1.15 6.66 -30.08
CA GLY A 209 -0.85 6.62 -31.52
C GLY A 209 0.64 6.50 -31.85
N VAL A 210 1.53 6.50 -30.87
CA VAL A 210 2.97 6.30 -31.08
C VAL A 210 3.26 4.80 -31.22
N ALA A 211 3.75 4.39 -32.38
CA ALA A 211 4.19 3.02 -32.61
C ALA A 211 5.60 2.81 -32.04
N TYR A 212 5.71 2.10 -30.93
CA TYR A 212 6.99 1.71 -30.31
C TYR A 212 7.56 0.41 -30.90
N PHE A 213 6.74 -0.33 -31.64
CA PHE A 213 7.10 -1.64 -32.20
C PHE A 213 6.80 -1.71 -33.70
N ALA A 214 7.39 -2.67 -34.37
CA ALA A 214 7.11 -3.05 -35.75
C ALA A 214 7.01 -4.57 -35.86
N TYR A 215 6.29 -5.02 -36.89
CA TYR A 215 6.20 -6.44 -37.23
C TYR A 215 6.39 -6.64 -38.71
N GLU A 216 7.49 -7.31 -39.09
CA GLU A 216 7.86 -7.53 -40.49
C GLU A 216 8.46 -8.92 -40.63
N ALA A 217 8.06 -9.65 -41.67
CA ALA A 217 8.61 -10.97 -42.02
C ALA A 217 8.72 -11.96 -40.83
N GLY A 218 7.70 -12.03 -39.97
CA GLY A 218 7.69 -12.95 -38.83
C GLY A 218 8.52 -12.49 -37.62
N ARG A 219 8.95 -11.23 -37.59
CA ARG A 219 9.78 -10.65 -36.52
C ARG A 219 9.10 -9.47 -35.88
N PHE A 220 8.98 -9.50 -34.56
CA PHE A 220 8.45 -8.42 -33.74
C PHE A 220 9.61 -7.66 -33.08
N SER A 221 9.71 -6.35 -33.33
CA SER A 221 10.89 -5.55 -33.00
C SER A 221 10.50 -4.23 -32.35
N SER A 222 11.31 -3.73 -31.40
CA SER A 222 11.22 -2.34 -30.96
C SER A 222 11.73 -1.39 -32.07
N ARG A 223 11.13 -0.21 -32.17
CA ARG A 223 11.56 0.89 -33.07
C ARG A 223 12.65 1.78 -32.45
N PHE A 224 13.17 1.35 -31.32
CA PHE A 224 14.23 2.00 -30.56
C PHE A 224 15.21 0.96 -30.06
N ASP A 225 16.41 1.41 -29.76
CA ASP A 225 17.46 0.63 -29.12
C ASP A 225 18.10 1.46 -28.00
N LEU A 226 18.67 0.78 -27.01
CA LEU A 226 19.27 1.42 -25.83
C LEU A 226 20.65 0.80 -25.56
N PRO A 227 21.69 1.62 -25.33
CA PRO A 227 22.96 1.10 -24.86
C PRO A 227 22.85 0.59 -23.41
N SER A 228 23.70 -0.35 -23.02
CA SER A 228 23.95 -0.60 -21.60
C SER A 228 24.66 0.63 -20.99
N PRO A 229 24.29 1.08 -19.78
CA PRO A 229 23.39 0.44 -18.81
C PRO A 229 21.90 0.85 -18.92
N GLN A 230 21.52 1.74 -19.83
CA GLN A 230 20.11 2.20 -19.98
C GLN A 230 19.17 1.07 -20.38
N ARG A 231 19.65 0.11 -21.18
CA ARG A 231 18.88 -1.08 -21.56
C ARG A 231 18.40 -1.88 -20.36
N ASP A 232 19.29 -2.15 -19.42
CA ASP A 232 18.98 -2.96 -18.23
C ASP A 232 18.02 -2.20 -17.31
N ALA A 233 18.29 -0.90 -17.10
CA ALA A 233 17.39 0.00 -16.37
C ALA A 233 15.98 0.04 -16.99
N PHE A 234 15.87 0.13 -18.31
CA PHE A 234 14.59 0.12 -19.01
C PHE A 234 13.85 -1.21 -18.81
N GLN A 235 14.55 -2.35 -18.91
CA GLN A 235 13.94 -3.66 -18.68
C GLN A 235 13.40 -3.82 -17.26
N GLU A 236 14.12 -3.32 -16.25
CA GLU A 236 13.68 -3.33 -14.85
C GLU A 236 12.39 -2.52 -14.66
N LEU A 237 12.35 -1.30 -15.18
CA LEU A 237 11.17 -0.41 -15.07
C LEU A 237 9.95 -1.00 -15.80
N VAL A 238 10.14 -1.53 -17.01
CA VAL A 238 9.05 -2.18 -17.76
C VAL A 238 8.58 -3.43 -17.04
N ARG A 239 9.49 -4.26 -16.51
CA ARG A 239 9.13 -5.47 -15.76
C ARG A 239 8.32 -5.13 -14.51
N GLU A 240 8.74 -4.13 -13.74
CA GLU A 240 8.00 -3.65 -12.57
C GLU A 240 6.56 -3.24 -12.91
N LEU A 241 6.38 -2.47 -13.99
CA LEU A 241 5.05 -2.07 -14.44
C LEU A 241 4.24 -3.28 -14.93
N VAL A 242 4.83 -4.15 -15.77
CA VAL A 242 4.16 -5.33 -16.32
C VAL A 242 3.69 -6.28 -15.20
N ASP A 243 4.54 -6.56 -14.22
CA ASP A 243 4.21 -7.43 -13.09
C ASP A 243 3.03 -6.86 -12.29
N TRP A 244 3.06 -5.56 -12.00
CA TRP A 244 1.94 -4.88 -11.34
C TRP A 244 0.65 -4.90 -12.17
N ARG A 245 0.72 -4.56 -13.47
CA ARG A 245 -0.45 -4.53 -14.36
C ARG A 245 -1.09 -5.91 -14.49
N LEU A 246 -0.28 -6.97 -14.54
CA LEU A 246 -0.77 -8.35 -14.56
C LEU A 246 -1.40 -8.75 -13.22
N ALA A 247 -0.80 -8.38 -12.08
CA ALA A 247 -1.40 -8.64 -10.77
C ALA A 247 -2.75 -7.93 -10.61
N GLU A 248 -2.84 -6.66 -11.01
CA GLU A 248 -4.10 -5.92 -11.01
C GLU A 248 -5.15 -6.57 -11.91
N TYR A 249 -4.75 -7.04 -13.09
CA TYR A 249 -5.65 -7.74 -14.01
C TYR A 249 -6.16 -9.07 -13.43
N LEU A 250 -5.26 -9.89 -12.87
CA LEU A 250 -5.59 -11.20 -12.31
C LEU A 250 -6.43 -11.10 -11.05
N GLN A 251 -6.32 -10.00 -10.31
CA GLN A 251 -7.15 -9.71 -9.15
C GLN A 251 -8.63 -9.45 -9.50
N ARG A 252 -8.93 -9.08 -10.76
CA ARG A 252 -10.32 -8.86 -11.20
C ARG A 252 -11.06 -10.19 -11.24
N GLN A 253 -11.62 -10.57 -10.10
CA GLN A 253 -12.54 -11.69 -10.01
C GLN A 253 -13.82 -11.31 -10.74
N PRO A 254 -14.45 -12.24 -11.49
CA PRO A 254 -15.84 -12.06 -11.85
C PRO A 254 -16.64 -11.89 -10.56
N GLU A 255 -17.57 -10.94 -10.53
CA GLU A 255 -18.48 -10.83 -9.41
C GLU A 255 -19.21 -12.17 -9.24
N THR A 256 -18.94 -12.86 -8.13
CA THR A 256 -19.69 -14.06 -7.77
C THR A 256 -20.97 -13.62 -7.08
N GLU A 257 -22.10 -14.25 -7.42
CA GLU A 257 -23.39 -13.99 -6.74
C GLU A 257 -23.29 -14.21 -5.22
N ASP A 258 -22.39 -15.08 -4.76
CA ASP A 258 -22.23 -15.43 -3.34
C ASP A 258 -21.42 -14.43 -2.51
N ALA A 259 -20.94 -13.32 -3.11
CA ALA A 259 -20.13 -12.35 -2.38
C ALA A 259 -20.44 -10.89 -2.74
N ILE A 260 -20.57 -10.05 -1.72
CA ILE A 260 -20.67 -8.59 -1.85
C ILE A 260 -19.30 -8.01 -1.53
N VAL A 261 -18.63 -7.42 -2.51
CA VAL A 261 -17.33 -6.77 -2.34
C VAL A 261 -17.53 -5.28 -2.11
N CYS A 262 -17.07 -4.80 -0.96
CA CYS A 262 -17.22 -3.41 -0.54
C CYS A 262 -15.86 -2.72 -0.50
N LYS A 263 -15.78 -1.52 -1.10
CA LYS A 263 -14.59 -0.67 -0.97
C LYS A 263 -14.57 -0.01 0.40
N VAL A 264 -13.42 -0.06 1.08
CA VAL A 264 -13.21 0.70 2.30
C VAL A 264 -12.97 2.16 1.92
N SER A 265 -13.71 3.06 2.55
CA SER A 265 -13.59 4.51 2.37
C SER A 265 -13.82 5.21 3.71
N HIS A 266 -14.09 6.50 3.73
CA HIS A 266 -14.34 7.24 4.95
C HIS A 266 -15.54 8.20 4.87
N ALA A 267 -16.18 8.43 6.02
CA ALA A 267 -17.09 9.55 6.25
C ALA A 267 -16.61 10.33 7.47
N GLY A 268 -16.27 11.62 7.30
CA GLY A 268 -15.73 12.44 8.38
C GLY A 268 -14.46 11.86 9.03
N GLY A 269 -13.59 11.21 8.23
CA GLY A 269 -12.37 10.54 8.71
C GLY A 269 -12.58 9.22 9.46
N ARG A 270 -13.83 8.73 9.54
CA ARG A 270 -14.15 7.40 10.09
C ARG A 270 -14.32 6.39 8.95
N PRO A 271 -13.62 5.25 8.97
CA PRO A 271 -13.72 4.28 7.90
C PRO A 271 -15.10 3.62 7.85
N ILE A 272 -15.61 3.45 6.63
CA ILE A 272 -16.90 2.85 6.27
C ILE A 272 -16.73 1.94 5.05
N LEU A 273 -17.76 1.17 4.72
CA LEU A 273 -17.77 0.28 3.56
C LEU A 273 -18.74 0.80 2.52
N PHE A 274 -18.26 1.24 1.35
CA PHE A 274 -19.14 1.54 0.23
C PHE A 274 -19.62 0.26 -0.42
N LEU A 275 -20.93 0.17 -0.62
CA LEU A 275 -21.57 -0.94 -1.30
C LEU A 275 -21.36 -0.83 -2.82
N PRO A 276 -21.35 -1.96 -3.55
CA PRO A 276 -21.51 -1.94 -4.99
C PRO A 276 -22.87 -1.36 -5.39
N ASP A 277 -23.03 -1.05 -6.67
CA ASP A 277 -24.29 -0.52 -7.20
C ASP A 277 -25.41 -1.55 -7.03
N ARG A 278 -26.43 -1.20 -6.25
CA ARG A 278 -27.60 -2.04 -5.99
C ARG A 278 -28.43 -2.32 -7.25
N ALA A 279 -28.37 -1.45 -8.27
CA ALA A 279 -29.02 -1.73 -9.55
C ALA A 279 -28.39 -2.93 -10.27
N ALA A 280 -27.08 -3.10 -10.14
CA ALA A 280 -26.36 -4.27 -10.64
C ALA A 280 -26.41 -5.46 -9.66
N ARG A 281 -26.67 -5.19 -8.37
CA ARG A 281 -26.64 -6.16 -7.27
C ARG A 281 -27.88 -6.08 -6.37
N PRO A 282 -29.06 -6.54 -6.85
CA PRO A 282 -30.31 -6.51 -6.10
C PRO A 282 -30.31 -7.47 -4.89
N ASP A 283 -29.33 -8.38 -4.81
CA ASP A 283 -29.10 -9.33 -3.73
C ASP A 283 -28.55 -8.70 -2.44
N ILE A 284 -28.09 -7.45 -2.49
CA ILE A 284 -27.52 -6.75 -1.33
C ILE A 284 -28.65 -6.49 -0.29
N PRO A 285 -28.48 -6.93 0.97
CA PRO A 285 -29.48 -6.71 2.02
C PRO A 285 -29.79 -5.24 2.29
N GLU A 286 -30.91 -5.00 2.95
CA GLU A 286 -31.29 -3.71 3.52
C GLU A 286 -31.49 -3.85 5.04
N GLY A 287 -31.06 -2.83 5.80
CA GLY A 287 -31.29 -2.80 7.24
C GLY A 287 -30.27 -3.59 8.06
N SER A 288 -30.66 -4.00 9.26
CA SER A 288 -29.80 -4.79 10.15
C SER A 288 -29.71 -6.22 9.63
N THR A 289 -28.49 -6.69 9.39
CA THR A 289 -28.21 -8.02 8.86
C THR A 289 -27.21 -8.75 9.76
N PRO A 290 -27.50 -9.99 10.19
CA PRO A 290 -26.57 -10.78 10.98
C PRO A 290 -25.35 -11.17 10.15
N ILE A 291 -24.17 -11.00 10.74
CA ILE A 291 -22.89 -11.36 10.12
C ILE A 291 -21.98 -12.06 11.12
N LEU A 292 -20.97 -12.74 10.62
CA LEU A 292 -19.87 -13.32 11.39
C LEU A 292 -18.56 -12.61 11.08
N ILE A 293 -17.82 -12.25 12.12
CA ILE A 293 -16.45 -11.72 12.03
C ILE A 293 -15.59 -12.60 12.93
N ASP A 294 -14.58 -13.25 12.36
CA ASP A 294 -13.73 -14.23 13.06
C ASP A 294 -14.55 -15.30 13.84
N GLY A 295 -15.68 -15.72 13.26
CA GLY A 295 -16.62 -16.69 13.85
C GLY A 295 -17.51 -16.14 14.96
N GLN A 296 -17.38 -14.86 15.33
CA GLN A 296 -18.21 -14.21 16.34
C GLN A 296 -19.40 -13.49 15.70
N PRO A 297 -20.58 -13.50 16.34
CA PRO A 297 -21.79 -12.85 15.82
C PRO A 297 -21.70 -11.32 15.95
N TYR A 298 -22.15 -10.63 14.90
CA TYR A 298 -22.34 -9.17 14.85
C TYR A 298 -23.57 -8.84 13.99
N GLU A 299 -24.02 -7.59 14.09
CA GLU A 299 -25.03 -7.03 13.20
C GLU A 299 -24.43 -5.90 12.36
N ALA A 300 -24.57 -5.97 11.04
CA ALA A 300 -24.18 -4.94 10.10
C ALA A 300 -25.40 -4.16 9.60
N GLN A 301 -25.30 -2.83 9.61
CA GLN A 301 -26.34 -1.96 9.09
C GLN A 301 -26.09 -1.66 7.61
N PHE A 302 -26.80 -2.34 6.71
CA PHE A 302 -26.81 -2.06 5.28
C PHE A 302 -27.70 -0.86 4.98
N ALA A 303 -27.09 0.30 4.77
CA ALA A 303 -27.78 1.51 4.32
C ALA A 303 -27.83 1.56 2.78
N ARG A 304 -28.34 2.68 2.23
CA ARG A 304 -28.53 2.86 0.78
C ARG A 304 -27.24 2.64 -0.03
N ILE A 305 -26.14 3.27 0.39
CA ILE A 305 -24.87 3.27 -0.37
C ILE A 305 -23.71 2.64 0.40
N ALA A 306 -23.88 2.30 1.68
CA ALA A 306 -22.77 1.90 2.53
C ALA A 306 -23.22 1.03 3.72
N VAL A 307 -22.28 0.28 4.27
CA VAL A 307 -22.32 -0.22 5.64
C VAL A 307 -21.47 0.72 6.50
N ASN A 308 -22.14 1.45 7.39
CA ASN A 308 -21.51 2.45 8.25
C ASN A 308 -21.38 2.01 9.71
N VAL A 309 -22.14 0.99 10.10
CA VAL A 309 -22.24 0.53 11.49
C VAL A 309 -22.19 -0.98 11.53
N ILE A 310 -21.30 -1.51 12.39
CA ILE A 310 -21.29 -2.91 12.83
C ILE A 310 -21.32 -2.92 14.35
N ARG A 311 -22.18 -3.73 14.96
CA ARG A 311 -22.33 -3.84 16.42
C ARG A 311 -22.24 -5.29 16.88
N ALA A 312 -21.64 -5.51 18.04
CA ALA A 312 -21.75 -6.78 18.73
C ALA A 312 -23.16 -6.93 19.34
N PRO A 313 -23.66 -8.17 19.57
CA PRO A 313 -24.95 -8.42 20.19
C PRO A 313 -25.11 -7.64 21.50
N GLY A 314 -26.21 -6.91 21.63
CA GLY A 314 -26.53 -6.11 22.82
C GLY A 314 -25.67 -4.84 23.03
N SER A 315 -24.74 -4.52 22.12
CA SER A 315 -23.89 -3.33 22.20
C SER A 315 -24.44 -2.19 21.34
N THR A 316 -24.36 -0.95 21.83
CA THR A 316 -24.65 0.26 21.04
C THR A 316 -23.41 0.82 20.32
N ARG A 317 -22.22 0.31 20.65
CA ARG A 317 -20.93 0.78 20.14
C ARG A 317 -20.70 0.32 18.71
N ASN A 318 -20.34 1.24 17.83
CA ASN A 318 -19.92 0.92 16.47
C ASN A 318 -18.49 0.38 16.44
N GLU A 319 -18.34 -0.89 16.11
CA GLU A 319 -17.06 -1.60 16.02
C GLU A 319 -16.41 -1.52 14.63
N LEU A 320 -17.16 -1.13 13.59
CA LEU A 320 -16.67 -1.10 12.21
C LEU A 320 -15.37 -0.28 12.05
N PRO A 321 -15.24 0.94 12.61
CA PRO A 321 -14.01 1.71 12.41
C PRO A 321 -12.77 1.06 13.01
N GLY A 322 -12.91 0.44 14.20
CA GLY A 322 -11.82 -0.27 14.85
C GLY A 322 -11.46 -1.55 14.09
N LEU A 323 -12.48 -2.27 13.61
CA LEU A 323 -12.32 -3.46 12.79
C LEU A 323 -11.54 -3.16 11.51
N LEU A 324 -11.94 -2.15 10.74
CA LEU A 324 -11.27 -1.82 9.48
C LEU A 324 -9.83 -1.35 9.69
N ARG A 325 -9.56 -0.60 10.77
CA ARG A 325 -8.19 -0.24 11.14
C ARG A 325 -7.38 -1.44 11.62
N SER A 326 -8.03 -2.42 12.24
CA SER A 326 -7.37 -3.66 12.64
C SER A 326 -6.93 -4.50 11.44
N TRP A 327 -7.63 -4.39 10.31
CA TRP A 327 -7.28 -5.09 9.06
C TRP A 327 -6.33 -4.31 8.17
N PHE A 328 -6.52 -3.00 8.04
CA PHE A 328 -5.84 -2.22 6.98
C PHE A 328 -4.95 -1.11 7.53
N GLY A 329 -4.74 -1.06 8.84
CA GLY A 329 -3.91 -0.03 9.46
C GLY A 329 -4.63 1.32 9.65
N PRO A 330 -3.89 2.36 10.08
CA PRO A 330 -4.45 3.67 10.41
C PRO A 330 -4.97 4.46 9.19
N ASP A 331 -4.60 4.02 7.98
CA ASP A 331 -4.98 4.62 6.71
C ASP A 331 -6.18 3.95 6.05
N ALA A 332 -6.82 2.99 6.73
CA ALA A 332 -8.05 2.35 6.28
C ALA A 332 -9.06 3.37 5.72
N GLY A 333 -9.32 3.27 4.42
CA GLY A 333 -10.30 4.08 3.69
C GLY A 333 -9.87 5.51 3.36
N ARG A 334 -8.61 5.89 3.60
CA ARG A 334 -8.08 7.22 3.26
C ARG A 334 -7.88 7.39 1.74
N PRO A 335 -7.86 8.64 1.25
CA PRO A 335 -7.45 8.93 -0.13
C PRO A 335 -6.08 8.31 -0.43
N GLY A 336 -5.97 7.72 -1.62
CA GLY A 336 -4.76 7.00 -2.05
C GLY A 336 -4.69 5.53 -1.67
N THR A 337 -5.63 5.03 -0.85
CA THR A 337 -5.73 3.59 -0.50
C THR A 337 -6.81 2.88 -1.30
N SER A 338 -6.71 1.55 -1.39
CA SER A 338 -7.64 0.69 -2.12
C SER A 338 -7.91 -0.63 -1.39
N PHE A 339 -8.30 -0.52 -0.13
CA PHE A 339 -8.71 -1.66 0.68
C PHE A 339 -10.14 -2.09 0.35
N HIS A 340 -10.39 -3.39 0.44
CA HIS A 340 -11.69 -3.99 0.15
C HIS A 340 -12.02 -5.06 1.19
N VAL A 341 -13.30 -5.26 1.43
CA VAL A 341 -13.81 -6.36 2.24
C VAL A 341 -14.84 -7.14 1.42
N ARG A 342 -15.01 -8.41 1.76
CA ARG A 342 -15.97 -9.34 1.16
C ARG A 342 -16.96 -9.77 2.24
N PHE A 343 -18.25 -9.57 1.99
CA PHE A 343 -19.30 -10.31 2.68
C PHE A 343 -19.54 -11.59 1.88
N GLU A 344 -19.09 -12.71 2.42
CA GLU A 344 -19.26 -14.03 1.83
C GLU A 344 -20.49 -14.72 2.40
N ARG A 345 -21.42 -15.13 1.55
CA ARG A 345 -22.63 -15.83 1.99
C ARG A 345 -22.29 -17.29 2.31
N ALA A 346 -22.50 -17.70 3.56
CA ALA A 346 -22.41 -19.10 3.95
C ALA A 346 -23.69 -19.86 3.59
N ALA A 347 -23.64 -21.20 3.64
CA ALA A 347 -24.76 -22.08 3.28
C ALA A 347 -26.03 -21.87 4.13
N ASP A 348 -25.89 -21.31 5.32
CA ASP A 348 -26.97 -20.95 6.24
C ASP A 348 -27.54 -19.54 5.99
N ASN A 349 -27.16 -18.88 4.88
CA ASN A 349 -27.44 -17.50 4.54
C ASN A 349 -26.84 -16.44 5.48
N THR A 350 -25.97 -16.82 6.41
CA THR A 350 -25.22 -15.86 7.22
C THR A 350 -24.04 -15.32 6.43
N TYR A 351 -23.79 -14.00 6.49
CA TYR A 351 -22.61 -13.42 5.85
C TYR A 351 -21.38 -13.52 6.76
N ARG A 352 -20.24 -13.94 6.21
CA ARG A 352 -18.92 -13.83 6.83
C ARG A 352 -18.21 -12.62 6.25
N LEU A 353 -17.79 -11.69 7.12
CA LEU A 353 -17.06 -10.51 6.68
C LEU A 353 -15.55 -10.76 6.76
N LEU A 354 -14.88 -10.66 5.61
CA LEU A 354 -13.45 -10.95 5.45
C LEU A 354 -12.74 -9.77 4.76
N PRO A 355 -11.51 -9.42 5.15
CA PRO A 355 -10.69 -8.50 4.37
C PRO A 355 -10.25 -9.16 3.05
N LEU A 356 -10.22 -8.40 1.96
CA LEU A 356 -9.64 -8.82 0.68
C LEU A 356 -8.25 -8.23 0.51
N HIS A 357 -7.36 -9.00 -0.11
CA HIS A 357 -6.01 -8.57 -0.48
C HIS A 357 -5.16 -8.06 0.67
N HIS A 358 -5.50 -8.45 1.89
CA HIS A 358 -4.56 -8.44 2.98
C HIS A 358 -3.97 -9.84 3.02
N THR A 359 -2.65 -9.95 2.89
CA THR A 359 -1.93 -11.09 3.47
C THR A 359 -2.49 -11.23 4.88
N ALA A 360 -3.10 -12.38 5.22
CA ALA A 360 -3.62 -12.59 6.56
C ALA A 360 -2.56 -12.06 7.53
N PRO A 361 -2.91 -11.16 8.46
CA PRO A 361 -1.90 -10.56 9.32
C PRO A 361 -1.11 -11.74 9.87
N SER A 362 0.22 -11.73 9.67
CA SER A 362 1.06 -12.73 10.31
C SER A 362 0.54 -12.84 11.74
N HIS A 363 0.26 -14.05 12.20
CA HIS A 363 -0.13 -14.28 13.59
C HIS A 363 1.07 -14.07 14.53
N GLU A 364 1.97 -13.17 14.14
CA GLU A 364 3.20 -12.76 14.77
C GLU A 364 3.47 -11.31 14.33
N PRO A 365 3.72 -10.39 15.27
CA PRO A 365 4.10 -9.02 14.95
C PRO A 365 5.50 -8.98 14.32
N GLU A 366 5.63 -8.28 13.19
CA GLU A 366 6.93 -7.95 12.56
C GLU A 366 7.64 -6.82 13.31
N GLU A 367 8.92 -7.02 13.66
CA GLU A 367 9.75 -6.00 14.30
C GLU A 367 9.80 -4.71 13.47
N TRP A 368 9.76 -3.57 14.16
CA TRP A 368 9.79 -2.23 13.58
C TRP A 368 8.58 -1.86 12.71
N ARG A 369 7.53 -2.69 12.69
CA ARG A 369 6.27 -2.35 12.04
C ARG A 369 5.34 -1.57 12.96
N GLN A 370 4.67 -0.57 12.39
CA GLN A 370 3.66 0.22 13.08
C GLN A 370 2.29 -0.44 13.00
N TYR A 371 1.65 -0.60 14.15
CA TYR A 371 0.32 -1.17 14.29
C TYR A 371 -0.60 -0.16 14.98
N PRO A 372 -1.79 0.15 14.41
CA PRO A 372 -2.81 0.81 15.20
C PRO A 372 -3.18 -0.12 16.37
N ARG A 373 -3.54 0.46 17.51
CA ARG A 373 -3.91 -0.29 18.72
C ARG A 373 -4.94 -1.40 18.43
N GLU A 374 -5.87 -1.12 17.52
CA GLU A 374 -6.95 -2.02 17.14
C GLU A 374 -6.45 -3.27 16.37
N ALA A 375 -5.30 -3.20 15.71
CA ALA A 375 -4.70 -4.32 14.97
C ALA A 375 -3.93 -5.30 15.87
N ILE A 376 -3.30 -4.81 16.94
CA ILE A 376 -2.43 -5.59 17.83
C ILE A 376 -3.06 -6.93 18.31
N PRO A 377 -4.33 -7.01 18.75
CA PRO A 377 -4.94 -8.28 19.13
C PRO A 377 -4.84 -9.38 18.06
N ARG A 378 -5.05 -9.03 16.79
CA ARG A 378 -5.12 -10.01 15.69
C ARG A 378 -3.76 -10.64 15.40
N LEU A 379 -2.67 -9.92 15.65
CA LEU A 379 -1.29 -10.42 15.60
C LEU A 379 -1.07 -11.60 16.55
N PHE A 380 -1.99 -11.85 17.48
CA PHE A 380 -1.91 -12.91 18.47
C PHE A 380 -3.11 -13.86 18.42
N GLY A 381 -3.90 -13.82 17.33
CA GLY A 381 -5.12 -14.61 17.19
C GLY A 381 -6.22 -14.20 18.20
N LEU A 382 -6.17 -12.97 18.72
CA LEU A 382 -7.14 -12.47 19.69
C LEU A 382 -8.16 -11.54 19.02
N PRO A 383 -9.44 -11.57 19.44
CA PRO A 383 -10.42 -10.59 19.00
C PRO A 383 -10.14 -9.21 19.61
N TYR A 384 -10.49 -8.15 18.88
CA TYR A 384 -10.44 -6.79 19.41
C TYR A 384 -11.52 -6.57 20.48
N SER A 385 -11.13 -5.97 21.60
CA SER A 385 -12.00 -5.65 22.74
C SER A 385 -11.50 -4.37 23.42
N ALA A 386 -12.19 -3.24 23.20
CA ALA A 386 -11.73 -1.96 23.72
C ALA A 386 -11.50 -1.88 25.24
N PRO A 387 -12.30 -2.52 26.12
CA PRO A 387 -12.03 -2.53 27.56
C PRO A 387 -10.67 -3.15 27.95
N VAL A 388 -10.19 -4.12 27.17
CA VAL A 388 -8.90 -4.78 27.39
C VAL A 388 -7.77 -3.98 26.75
N TRP A 389 -7.94 -3.64 25.47
CA TRP A 389 -6.86 -3.08 24.64
C TRP A 389 -6.63 -1.58 24.81
N THR A 390 -7.34 -0.93 25.73
CA THR A 390 -7.06 0.45 26.15
C THR A 390 -6.01 0.55 27.26
N GLN A 391 -5.67 -0.57 27.90
CA GLN A 391 -4.71 -0.66 28.99
C GLN A 391 -3.26 -0.69 28.47
N GLY A 392 -2.31 -0.20 29.28
CA GLY A 392 -0.88 -0.21 28.95
C GLY A 392 -0.17 -1.55 29.21
N PHE A 393 -0.78 -2.42 30.01
CA PHE A 393 -0.29 -3.76 30.35
C PHE A 393 -1.43 -4.75 30.14
N ILE A 394 -1.20 -5.78 29.34
CA ILE A 394 -2.22 -6.77 28.98
C ILE A 394 -1.62 -8.17 29.19
N PHE A 395 -2.31 -9.01 29.97
CA PHE A 395 -1.98 -10.43 30.14
C PHE A 395 -3.15 -11.28 29.63
N LYS A 396 -2.96 -11.99 28.50
CA LYS A 396 -4.02 -12.77 27.84
C LYS A 396 -3.41 -13.93 27.04
N ASN A 397 -4.08 -15.08 26.91
CA ASN A 397 -3.57 -16.26 26.18
C ASN A 397 -2.08 -16.58 26.46
N ASN A 398 -1.71 -16.60 27.74
CA ASN A 398 -0.35 -16.88 28.21
C ASN A 398 0.75 -15.96 27.64
N ARG A 399 0.44 -14.72 27.28
CA ARG A 399 1.42 -13.71 26.84
C ARG A 399 1.18 -12.36 27.51
N VAL A 400 2.24 -11.55 27.53
CA VAL A 400 2.22 -10.16 28.00
C VAL A 400 2.36 -9.25 26.80
N VAL A 401 1.52 -8.22 26.71
CA VAL A 401 1.65 -7.14 25.72
C VAL A 401 1.76 -5.81 26.46
N LEU A 402 2.86 -5.09 26.22
CA LEU A 402 3.12 -3.77 26.77
C LEU A 402 2.82 -2.71 25.70
N LEU A 403 1.86 -1.83 25.98
CA LEU A 403 1.52 -0.69 25.13
C LEU A 403 2.00 0.60 25.77
N VAL A 404 3.15 1.12 25.33
CA VAL A 404 3.86 2.22 25.98
C VAL A 404 3.81 3.50 25.14
N THR A 405 3.59 4.64 25.81
CA THR A 405 3.66 5.98 25.20
C THR A 405 4.78 6.76 25.87
N LEU A 406 5.81 7.16 25.13
CA LEU A 406 7.03 7.78 25.66
C LEU A 406 6.81 9.22 26.11
N ASP A 407 6.21 10.03 25.25
CA ASP A 407 5.95 11.44 25.50
C ASP A 407 4.63 11.60 26.26
N LYS A 408 4.76 11.89 27.55
CA LYS A 408 3.67 12.20 28.49
C LYS A 408 3.61 13.69 28.83
N SER A 409 4.21 14.57 28.02
CA SER A 409 4.30 16.02 28.27
C SER A 409 2.96 16.74 28.48
N THR A 410 1.84 16.13 28.07
CA THR A 410 0.47 16.63 28.27
C THR A 410 -0.20 16.15 29.56
N GLN A 411 0.46 15.32 30.37
CA GLN A 411 -0.04 14.85 31.67
C GLN A 411 0.57 15.65 32.83
N ALA A 412 -0.17 15.79 33.93
CA ALA A 412 0.26 16.51 35.13
C ALA A 412 1.66 16.07 35.61
N LYS A 413 2.47 17.03 36.09
CA LYS A 413 3.88 16.83 36.52
C LYS A 413 4.09 15.66 37.50
N GLU A 414 3.05 15.28 38.25
CA GLU A 414 3.05 14.20 39.25
C GLU A 414 2.89 12.77 38.66
N HIS A 415 2.77 12.62 37.33
CA HIS A 415 2.56 11.33 36.65
C HIS A 415 3.56 11.02 35.53
N ARG A 416 4.74 11.66 35.53
CA ARG A 416 5.82 11.32 34.59
C ARG A 416 6.50 10.01 34.99
N TYR A 417 5.94 8.89 34.58
CA TYR A 417 6.62 7.60 34.64
C TYR A 417 7.75 7.58 33.59
N GLU A 418 8.95 7.15 33.99
CA GLU A 418 10.19 7.12 33.17
C GLU A 418 10.24 5.92 32.23
N ASP A 419 9.27 5.80 31.32
CA ASP A 419 9.36 4.81 30.24
C ASP A 419 10.35 5.35 29.18
N ARG A 420 11.51 4.72 29.01
CA ARG A 420 12.56 5.17 28.09
C ARG A 420 13.42 4.02 27.57
N PHE A 421 14.05 4.23 26.42
CA PHE A 421 15.15 3.40 25.96
C PHE A 421 16.44 3.88 26.63
N ASP A 422 17.09 3.00 27.40
CA ASP A 422 18.40 3.26 28.02
C ASP A 422 19.56 2.88 27.09
N ALA A 423 19.29 1.99 26.13
CA ALA A 423 20.19 1.52 25.09
C ALA A 423 19.34 1.02 23.89
N PRO A 424 19.94 0.79 22.70
CA PRO A 424 19.21 0.25 21.55
C PRO A 424 18.48 -1.07 21.81
N ASP A 425 18.95 -1.86 22.78
CA ASP A 425 18.47 -3.19 23.16
C ASP A 425 17.85 -3.24 24.57
N ARG A 426 17.72 -2.09 25.26
CA ARG A 426 17.26 -2.04 26.66
C ARG A 426 16.20 -0.98 26.89
N PHE A 427 15.02 -1.44 27.34
CA PHE A 427 13.87 -0.60 27.66
C PHE A 427 13.57 -0.58 29.16
N GLN A 428 13.56 0.61 29.75
CA GLN A 428 13.09 0.84 31.12
C GLN A 428 11.57 0.99 31.10
N TRP A 429 10.86 0.09 31.79
CA TRP A 429 9.40 0.11 31.92
C TRP A 429 8.95 0.23 33.36
N GLN A 430 7.94 1.08 33.61
CA GLN A 430 7.35 1.23 34.94
C GLN A 430 5.86 0.88 34.96
N SER A 431 5.48 -0.05 35.84
CA SER A 431 4.07 -0.44 36.01
C SER A 431 3.23 0.69 36.62
N GLN A 432 2.11 1.02 35.96
CA GLN A 432 1.18 2.09 36.35
C GLN A 432 0.23 1.72 37.51
N ASN A 433 0.09 0.43 37.84
CA ASN A 433 -0.96 -0.04 38.74
C ASN A 433 -0.37 -0.55 40.07
N LYS A 434 -0.78 0.04 41.20
CA LYS A 434 -0.34 -0.39 42.54
C LYS A 434 -0.69 -1.87 42.84
N GLN A 435 -1.77 -2.40 42.23
CA GLN A 435 -2.16 -3.81 42.34
C GLN A 435 -1.22 -4.78 41.61
N HIS A 436 -0.48 -4.31 40.59
CA HIS A 436 0.52 -5.15 39.91
C HIS A 436 1.81 -5.28 40.71
N ARG A 437 2.18 -4.29 41.54
CA ARG A 437 3.45 -4.22 42.29
C ARG A 437 3.57 -5.17 43.50
N ALA A 438 2.57 -6.03 43.73
CA ALA A 438 2.55 -6.99 44.84
C ALA A 438 1.82 -8.32 44.50
N GLY A 439 1.39 -8.49 43.24
CA GLY A 439 0.44 -9.54 42.84
C GLY A 439 1.07 -10.76 42.15
N ALA A 440 0.25 -11.79 41.91
CA ALA A 440 0.64 -12.99 41.16
C ALA A 440 1.19 -12.69 39.75
N THR A 441 0.76 -11.59 39.13
CA THR A 441 1.17 -11.16 37.79
C THR A 441 2.63 -10.71 37.72
N GLU A 442 3.15 -10.01 38.72
CA GLU A 442 4.56 -9.58 38.76
C GLU A 442 5.49 -10.76 39.03
N ARG A 443 5.05 -11.72 39.85
CA ARG A 443 5.75 -13.01 40.02
C ARG A 443 5.82 -13.80 38.73
N LYS A 444 4.75 -13.79 37.93
CA LYS A 444 4.72 -14.40 36.59
C LYS A 444 5.64 -13.67 35.62
N LEU A 445 5.63 -12.33 35.62
CA LEU A 445 6.48 -11.52 34.74
C LEU A 445 7.97 -11.69 35.10
N ALA A 446 8.32 -11.75 36.39
CA ALA A 446 9.70 -12.00 36.82
C ALA A 446 10.23 -13.39 36.46
N ARG A 447 9.34 -14.35 36.16
CA ARG A 447 9.65 -15.72 35.78
C ARG A 447 9.12 -16.04 34.39
N HIS A 448 8.91 -15.03 33.55
CA HIS A 448 8.17 -15.19 32.29
C HIS A 448 8.89 -16.17 31.34
N VAL A 449 10.23 -16.13 31.29
CA VAL A 449 11.06 -17.07 30.53
C VAL A 449 10.82 -18.51 31.00
N GLU A 450 10.92 -18.76 32.31
CA GLU A 450 10.70 -20.08 32.90
C GLU A 450 9.27 -20.61 32.66
N LEU A 451 8.29 -19.71 32.60
CA LEU A 451 6.87 -20.03 32.43
C LEU A 451 6.45 -20.09 30.96
N GLY A 452 7.35 -19.85 30.01
CA GLY A 452 7.05 -19.78 28.58
C GLY A 452 6.02 -18.70 28.24
N ILE A 453 6.10 -17.55 28.91
CA ILE A 453 5.21 -16.41 28.72
C ILE A 453 5.96 -15.36 27.89
N PRO A 454 5.73 -15.24 26.56
CA PRO A 454 6.36 -14.20 25.76
C PRO A 454 5.89 -12.81 26.19
N VAL A 455 6.80 -11.85 26.16
CA VAL A 455 6.54 -10.44 26.50
C VAL A 455 6.81 -9.59 25.27
N HIS A 456 5.77 -8.96 24.72
CA HIS A 456 5.85 -8.14 23.51
C HIS A 456 5.83 -6.65 23.85
N LEU A 457 6.75 -5.88 23.30
CA LEU A 457 6.82 -4.43 23.51
C LEU A 457 6.33 -3.65 22.29
N PHE A 458 5.37 -2.76 22.52
CA PHE A 458 4.84 -1.82 21.54
C PHE A 458 4.98 -0.40 22.07
N VAL A 459 5.64 0.47 21.31
CA VAL A 459 5.98 1.83 21.73
C VAL A 459 5.44 2.87 20.75
N ARG A 460 4.98 4.01 21.26
CA ARG A 460 4.71 5.19 20.44
C ARG A 460 5.27 6.44 21.10
N LYS A 461 5.66 7.43 20.31
CA LYS A 461 6.17 8.71 20.83
C LYS A 461 5.06 9.45 21.57
N THR A 462 4.02 9.89 20.87
CA THR A 462 2.91 10.67 21.45
C THR A 462 1.61 9.87 21.42
N PRO A 463 0.59 10.22 22.24
CA PRO A 463 -0.70 9.57 22.17
C PRO A 463 -1.45 9.89 20.87
N LYS A 464 -1.16 11.04 20.27
CA LYS A 464 -1.74 11.50 19.02
C LYS A 464 -0.69 12.07 18.06
N VAL A 465 -0.89 11.83 16.78
CA VAL A 465 -0.21 12.49 15.65
C VAL A 465 -1.31 13.10 14.79
N ASP A 466 -1.19 14.39 14.44
CA ASP A 466 -2.18 15.14 13.66
C ASP A 466 -3.62 15.02 14.18
N GLY A 467 -3.78 15.14 15.50
CA GLY A 467 -5.09 15.07 16.17
C GLY A 467 -5.71 13.67 16.27
N ARG A 468 -5.05 12.62 15.76
CA ARG A 468 -5.54 11.22 15.74
C ARG A 468 -4.69 10.32 16.62
N ALA A 469 -5.24 9.19 17.07
CA ALA A 469 -4.47 8.23 17.85
C ALA A 469 -3.25 7.73 17.06
N ALA A 470 -2.06 7.89 17.63
CA ALA A 470 -0.83 7.45 16.99
C ALA A 470 -0.72 5.91 17.05
N PRO A 471 -0.23 5.26 15.98
CA PRO A 471 0.06 3.83 15.98
C PRO A 471 1.23 3.51 16.93
N PHE A 472 1.39 2.24 17.26
CA PHE A 472 2.51 1.72 18.04
C PHE A 472 3.48 0.97 17.15
N LEU A 473 4.77 1.30 17.27
CA LEU A 473 5.88 0.53 16.72
C LEU A 473 6.09 -0.74 17.55
N TYR A 474 6.17 -1.91 16.92
CA TYR A 474 6.57 -3.14 17.61
C TYR A 474 8.10 -3.21 17.74
N CYS A 475 8.59 -3.42 18.96
CA CYS A 475 10.02 -3.43 19.29
C CYS A 475 10.57 -4.83 19.59
N GLY A 476 9.82 -5.89 19.25
CA GLY A 476 10.24 -7.27 19.48
C GLY A 476 9.74 -7.89 20.79
N GLU A 477 10.12 -9.15 20.97
CA GLU A 477 9.98 -9.85 22.24
C GLU A 477 11.04 -9.37 23.22
N CYS A 478 10.67 -9.24 24.49
CA CYS A 478 11.52 -8.71 25.53
C CYS A 478 11.74 -9.74 26.62
N GLU A 479 12.97 -9.78 27.14
CA GLU A 479 13.23 -10.45 28.39
C GLU A 479 13.10 -9.45 29.55
N PHE A 480 12.14 -9.69 30.45
CA PHE A 480 12.03 -8.92 31.68
C PHE A 480 13.20 -9.23 32.62
N LEU A 481 14.19 -8.33 32.66
CA LEU A 481 15.30 -8.37 33.60
C LEU A 481 14.88 -7.72 34.93
N ARG A 482 15.00 -8.44 36.05
CA ARG A 482 14.74 -7.86 37.38
C ARG A 482 15.79 -6.77 37.70
N GLY A 483 15.36 -5.52 37.78
CA GLY A 483 16.11 -4.40 38.38
C GLY A 483 15.54 -4.02 39.75
N THR A 484 16.41 -3.85 40.75
CA THR A 484 16.10 -3.64 42.17
C THR A 484 15.37 -2.34 42.52
N ALA A 485 14.63 -2.39 43.63
CA ALA A 485 13.89 -1.32 44.28
C ALA A 485 14.77 -0.16 44.80
N THR A 486 14.22 1.05 44.76
CA THR A 486 14.58 2.13 45.70
C THR A 486 13.43 2.37 46.66
N ALA A 487 13.50 1.72 47.83
CA ALA A 487 12.75 2.11 49.00
C ALA A 487 13.70 2.87 49.94
N ARG A 488 13.50 4.19 50.07
CA ARG A 488 13.30 4.91 51.33
C ARG A 488 13.21 6.42 51.05
N SER A 489 12.04 6.98 51.34
CA SER A 489 11.98 8.20 52.17
C SER A 489 11.51 7.78 53.55
N PRO A 490 11.92 8.50 54.61
CA PRO A 490 10.93 9.33 55.28
C PRO A 490 11.42 10.76 55.56
N SER A 491 10.42 11.62 55.68
CA SER A 491 10.41 13.05 56.01
C SER A 491 10.98 13.41 57.39
N THR A 492 11.57 14.61 57.47
CA THR A 492 11.63 15.63 58.55
C THR A 492 11.50 15.25 60.04
N GLY A 493 12.44 15.79 60.82
CA GLY A 493 12.43 16.05 62.27
C GLY A 493 13.89 16.03 62.78
N SER A 494 14.52 17.08 63.29
CA SER A 494 14.08 18.34 63.92
C SER A 494 14.97 19.51 63.51
#